data_AF-A0A834N2K8-F1
#
_entry.id   AF-A0A834N2K8-F1
#
_cell.length_a   1.000
_cell.length_b   1.000
_cell.length_c   1.000
_cell.angle_alpha   90.00
_cell.angle_beta   90.00
_cell.angle_gamma   90.00
#
_symmetry.space_group_name_H-M   'P 1'
#
loop_
_entity.id
_entity.type
_entity.pdbx_description
1 polymer ?
#
loop_
_entity_poly.entity_id
_entity_poly.type
_entity_poly.pdbx_seq_one_letter_code
_entity_poly.pdbx_strand_id
1 'polypeptide(L)' 'MFRSIFIKPAFNVIKKHFGTSVVLKNNTMKSIKYETLSVSVPKPFVCMVQLNRPEKRNAMNGKMWEYRN' A
#
# COMPACT_ATOMS: atom_id res chain seq x y z
N MET A 1 -17.66 -33.36 48.51
CA MET A 1 -16.22 -33.70 48.54
C MET A 1 -15.47 -32.79 47.58
N PHE A 2 -14.17 -32.65 47.80
CA PHE A 2 -13.37 -31.43 47.69
C PHE A 2 -12.85 -31.03 46.28
N ARG A 3 -12.91 -29.70 46.05
CA ARG A 3 -12.01 -28.76 45.33
C ARG A 3 -11.44 -29.11 43.93
N SER A 4 -11.91 -28.31 42.97
CA SER A 4 -11.29 -27.99 41.68
C SER A 4 -9.86 -27.43 41.83
N ILE A 5 -8.93 -27.90 40.98
CA ILE A 5 -7.62 -27.28 40.75
C ILE A 5 -7.60 -26.79 39.31
N PHE A 6 -7.74 -25.48 39.14
CA PHE A 6 -7.68 -24.80 37.85
C PHE A 6 -6.24 -24.35 37.59
N ILE A 7 -5.49 -25.11 36.78
CA ILE A 7 -4.13 -24.73 36.36
C ILE A 7 -4.27 -23.81 35.13
N LYS A 8 -4.03 -22.51 35.31
CA LYS A 8 -3.92 -21.58 34.18
C LYS A 8 -2.52 -21.68 33.57
N PRO A 9 -2.35 -22.01 32.28
CA PRO A 9 -1.09 -21.76 31.62
C PRO A 9 -1.01 -20.27 31.25
N ALA A 10 -0.07 -19.56 31.87
CA ALA A 10 0.33 -18.22 31.46
C ALA A 10 1.17 -18.32 30.18
N PHE A 11 0.59 -17.97 29.03
CA PHE A 11 1.36 -17.78 27.81
C PHE A 11 1.43 -16.29 27.46
N ASN A 12 2.65 -15.76 27.54
CA ASN A 12 2.97 -14.36 27.28
C ASN A 12 2.64 -13.97 25.83
N VAL A 13 1.89 -12.89 25.69
CA VAL A 13 1.57 -12.22 24.43
C VAL A 13 2.84 -11.55 23.90
N ILE A 14 3.45 -12.11 22.85
CA ILE A 14 4.52 -11.42 22.11
C ILE A 14 3.88 -10.32 21.26
N LYS A 15 3.88 -9.09 21.77
CA LYS A 15 3.50 -7.90 20.98
C LYS A 15 4.65 -7.62 19.99
N LYS A 16 4.44 -7.89 18.70
CA LYS A 16 5.35 -7.41 17.66
C LYS A 16 5.23 -5.88 17.62
N HIS A 17 6.29 -5.17 17.97
CA HIS A 17 6.37 -3.72 17.85
C HIS A 17 6.32 -3.35 16.36
N PHE A 18 5.17 -2.86 15.92
CA PHE A 18 5.01 -2.28 14.59
C PHE A 18 5.72 -0.92 14.60
N GLY A 19 6.95 -0.87 14.07
CA GLY A 19 7.71 0.36 13.97
C GLY A 19 6.92 1.39 13.16
N THR A 20 6.65 2.55 13.76
CA THR A 20 6.05 3.69 13.06
C THR A 20 7.13 4.35 12.21
N SER A 21 7.17 4.03 10.91
CA SER A 21 7.97 4.81 9.97
C SER A 21 7.39 6.22 9.89
N VAL A 22 8.20 7.22 10.28
CA VAL A 22 7.88 8.63 10.08
C VAL A 22 7.89 8.90 8.59
N VAL A 23 6.71 8.98 7.98
CA VAL A 23 6.57 9.37 6.57
C VAL A 23 6.82 10.87 6.48
N LEU A 24 8.02 11.26 6.05
CA LEU A 24 8.31 12.63 5.65
C LEU A 24 7.38 12.98 4.48
N LYS A 25 6.43 13.89 4.73
CA LYS A 25 5.56 14.46 3.69
C LYS A 25 6.40 15.34 2.77
N ASN A 26 7.00 14.71 1.77
CA ASN A 26 7.61 15.41 0.66
C ASN A 26 6.49 16.15 -0.08
N ASN A 27 6.67 17.46 -0.24
CA ASN A 27 5.87 18.42 -1.00
C ASN A 27 4.66 17.78 -1.72
N THR A 28 3.44 17.99 -1.19
CA THR A 28 2.19 17.49 -1.77
C THR A 28 1.93 18.13 -3.14
N MET A 29 2.71 17.74 -4.14
CA MET A 29 2.29 17.81 -5.53
C MET A 29 1.01 17.00 -5.62
N LYS A 30 -0.06 17.64 -6.08
CA LYS A 30 -1.36 17.01 -6.31
C LYS A 30 -1.12 15.69 -7.02
N SER A 31 -1.38 14.56 -6.34
CA SER A 31 -1.15 13.25 -6.91
C SER A 31 -2.08 13.08 -8.11
N ILE A 32 -1.56 13.23 -9.33
CA ILE A 32 -2.34 13.02 -10.54
C ILE A 32 -2.68 11.54 -10.57
N LYS A 33 -3.98 11.23 -10.43
CA LYS A 33 -4.50 9.88 -10.57
C LYS A 33 -4.88 9.66 -12.03
N TYR A 34 -4.36 8.58 -12.60
CA TYR A 34 -4.70 8.13 -13.94
C TYR A 34 -5.60 6.90 -13.83
N GLU A 35 -6.58 6.79 -14.72
CA GLU A 35 -7.47 5.61 -14.76
C GLU A 35 -6.72 4.37 -15.26
N THR A 36 -5.85 4.56 -16.26
CA THR A 36 -5.21 3.48 -17.01
C THR A 36 -3.78 3.18 -16.59
N LEU A 37 -3.16 4.06 -15.80
CA LEU A 37 -1.75 3.99 -15.39
C LEU A 37 -1.63 4.07 -13.87
N SER A 38 -0.74 3.25 -13.30
CA SER A 38 -0.27 3.39 -11.93
C SER A 38 1.09 4.08 -11.94
N VAL A 39 1.24 5.13 -11.12
CA VAL A 39 2.47 5.92 -11.04
C VAL A 39 2.99 5.89 -9.62
N SER A 40 4.28 5.58 -9.47
CA SER A 40 4.97 5.56 -8.19
C SER A 40 6.38 6.14 -8.32
N VAL A 41 6.92 6.65 -7.21
CA VAL A 41 8.25 7.27 -7.15
C VAL A 41 9.09 6.50 -6.13
N PRO A 42 9.70 5.37 -6.51
CA PRO A 42 10.41 4.50 -5.56
C PRO A 42 11.72 5.13 -5.04
N LYS A 43 12.31 6.06 -5.80
CA LYS A 43 13.55 6.77 -5.46
C LYS A 43 13.45 8.22 -5.94
N PRO A 44 14.19 9.17 -5.34
CA PRO A 44 14.27 10.54 -5.85
C PRO A 44 14.61 10.54 -7.35
N PHE A 45 13.87 11.35 -8.11
CA PHE A 45 14.04 11.50 -9.57
C PHE A 45 13.77 10.24 -10.40
N VAL A 46 13.23 9.17 -9.81
CA VAL A 46 12.82 7.94 -10.52
C VAL A 46 11.31 7.84 -10.49
N CYS A 47 10.68 7.93 -11.66
CA CYS A 47 9.24 7.70 -11.83
C CYS A 47 9.02 6.32 -12.45
N MET A 48 8.28 5.46 -11.76
CA MET A 48 7.84 4.18 -12.28
C MET A 48 6.38 4.29 -12.72
N VAL A 49 6.16 4.09 -14.02
CA VAL A 49 4.84 4.09 -14.65
C VAL A 49 4.51 2.66 -15.07
N GLN A 50 3.36 2.15 -14.63
CA GLN A 50 2.88 0.81 -14.93
C GLN A 50 1.49 0.86 -15.56
N LEU A 51 1.22 -0.04 -16.51
CA LEU A 51 -0.12 -0.23 -17.05
C LEU A 51 -1.02 -0.84 -15.97
N ASN A 52 -2.19 -0.25 -15.76
CA ASN A 52 -3.11 -0.61 -14.67
C ASN A 52 -4.49 -0.97 -15.21
N ARG A 53 -4.55 -1.91 -16.18
CA ARG A 53 -5.80 -2.45 -16.73
C ARG A 53 -5.74 -3.98 -16.88
N PRO A 54 -5.47 -4.72 -15.79
CA PRO A 54 -5.27 -6.17 -15.84
C PRO A 54 -6.48 -6.91 -16.43
N GLU A 55 -7.70 -6.42 -16.16
CA GLU A 55 -8.95 -6.97 -16.67
C GLU A 55 -9.07 -6.89 -18.19
N LYS A 56 -8.34 -5.96 -18.82
CA LYS A 56 -8.25 -5.77 -20.27
C LYS A 56 -6.89 -6.18 -20.83
N ARG A 57 -6.10 -6.96 -20.08
CA ARG A 57 -4.73 -7.35 -20.45
C ARG A 57 -3.86 -6.15 -20.83
N ASN A 58 -4.08 -5.02 -20.17
CA ASN A 58 -3.40 -3.75 -20.44
C ASN A 58 -3.56 -3.22 -21.88
N ALA A 59 -4.62 -3.62 -22.59
CA ALA A 59 -4.95 -3.06 -23.89
C ALA A 59 -5.04 -1.53 -23.81
N MET A 60 -4.46 -0.84 -24.79
CA MET A 60 -4.43 0.62 -24.84
C MET A 60 -5.78 1.16 -25.35
N ASN A 61 -6.21 2.32 -24.87
CA ASN A 61 -7.41 3.02 -25.36
C ASN A 61 -7.18 4.52 -25.46
N GLY A 62 -8.14 5.24 -26.05
CA GLY A 62 -8.07 6.69 -26.19
C GLY A 62 -7.82 7.43 -24.88
N LYS A 63 -8.39 6.97 -23.75
CA LYS A 63 -8.18 7.57 -22.41
C LYS A 63 -6.73 7.52 -21.94
N MET A 64 -5.94 6.55 -22.38
CA MET A 64 -4.51 6.50 -22.05
C MET A 64 -3.71 7.55 -22.81
N TRP A 65 -4.12 7.87 -24.05
CA TRP A 65 -3.44 8.81 -24.94
C TRP A 65 -4.02 10.23 -24.86
N GLU A 66 -5.12 10.41 -24.14
CA GLU A 66 -5.76 11.70 -23.96
C GLU A 66 -4.79 12.66 -23.26
N TYR A 67 -4.40 13.71 -23.98
CA TYR A 67 -3.57 14.77 -23.42
C TYR A 67 -4.39 15.57 -22.40
N ARG A 68 -3.97 15.53 -21.15
CA ARG A 68 -4.60 16.31 -20.07
C ARG A 68 -3.80 17.59 -19.86
N ASN A 69 -4.38 18.73 -20.25
CA ASN A 69 -3.94 20.08 -19.87
C ASN A 69 -4.14 20.33 -18.37
#